data_AF-A0A9D6YBT5-F1
#
_entry.id   AF-A0A9D6YBT5-F1
#
_cell.length_a   1.000
_cell.length_b   1.000
_cell.length_c   1.000
_cell.angle_alpha   90.00
_cell.angle_beta   90.00
_cell.angle_gamma   90.00
#
_symmetry.space_group_name_H-M   'P 1'
#
loop_
_entity.id
_entity.type
_entity.pdbx_description
1 polymer ?
#
loop_
_entity_poly.entity_id
_entity_poly.type
_entity_poly.pdbx_seq_one_letter_code
_entity_poly.pdbx_strand_id
1 'polypeptide(L)'
;MNPRLLLIAALGLLFARGAAVAADRPNILWITSEDNSPYLGCYGDSQAHTPNLDRLASQGVRYRNAFANSAVCSSARSTLITGMHALPRGKRNIHDSGTRVPLIIRFLQKWAHLAPARPGEWVDQLVSFVDFPVTVFSLCGAPIPGHYEGRAFLGEKKSAPREHVFLYRDRMDERYDTVRAIRDREIRYVRNYAPHRPWGQHYSYPFQQIVDAAEIASRLDPAAVPRLTTLLGDGDSAVRYWAALGFLMRGKDAVMSGQAALRTALNDTSPHARIAAAHALAQYGPDSALAPSLAVLRELAPPEKNGVFVAMSALNVIEALGAKAAPGTKAKRGKKGAAN
;
A
#
# COMPACT_ATOMS: atom_id res chain seq x y z
N MET A 1 40.91 -31.17 57.11
CA MET A 1 39.94 -30.33 56.36
C MET A 1 39.06 -31.26 55.53
N ASN A 2 37.74 -31.24 55.70
CA ASN A 2 36.85 -32.28 55.17
C ASN A 2 36.67 -32.12 53.64
N PRO A 3 37.08 -33.10 52.81
CA PRO A 3 37.06 -32.98 51.34
C PRO A 3 35.64 -32.81 50.76
N ARG A 4 34.60 -33.21 51.51
CA ARG A 4 33.19 -33.00 51.09
C ARG A 4 32.73 -31.54 51.24
N LEU A 5 33.30 -30.78 52.17
CA LEU A 5 32.97 -29.35 52.33
C LEU A 5 33.61 -28.48 51.23
N LEU A 6 34.79 -28.87 50.74
CA LEU A 6 35.47 -28.18 49.62
C LEU A 6 34.72 -28.36 48.29
N LEU A 7 34.13 -29.54 48.06
CA LEU A 7 33.37 -29.81 46.83
C LEU A 7 32.02 -29.06 46.79
N ILE A 8 31.34 -28.92 47.93
CA ILE A 8 30.08 -28.16 48.05
C ILE A 8 30.35 -26.65 47.91
N ALA A 9 31.45 -26.15 48.48
CA ALA A 9 31.88 -24.76 48.31
C ALA A 9 32.25 -24.44 46.84
N ALA A 10 32.95 -25.37 46.15
CA ALA A 10 33.30 -25.22 44.74
C ALA A 10 32.07 -25.26 43.80
N LEU A 11 31.07 -26.09 44.09
CA LEU A 11 29.81 -26.14 43.35
C LEU A 11 28.92 -24.90 43.61
N GLY A 12 28.92 -24.37 44.83
CA GLY A 12 28.22 -23.11 45.16
C GLY A 12 28.79 -21.89 44.43
N LEU A 13 30.12 -21.84 44.25
CA LEU A 13 30.82 -20.79 43.50
C LEU A 13 30.63 -20.87 41.98
N LEU A 14 30.33 -22.06 41.44
CA LEU A 14 29.99 -22.25 40.02
C LEU A 14 28.54 -21.85 39.69
N PHE A 15 27.61 -21.97 40.65
CA PHE A 15 26.23 -21.50 40.48
C PHE A 15 26.04 -20.00 40.76
N ALA A 16 26.91 -19.37 41.56
CA ALA A 16 26.81 -17.95 41.88
C ALA A 16 27.29 -17.01 40.74
N ARG A 17 28.00 -17.51 39.73
CA ARG A 17 28.44 -16.69 38.58
C ARG A 17 27.40 -16.56 37.46
N GLY A 18 26.31 -17.31 37.50
CA GLY A 18 25.28 -17.29 36.45
C GLY A 18 24.20 -16.22 36.58
N ALA A 19 24.13 -15.51 37.72
CA ALA A 19 22.98 -14.67 38.07
C ALA A 19 23.26 -13.16 38.16
N ALA A 20 24.46 -12.69 37.81
CA ALA A 20 24.84 -11.29 38.01
C ALA A 20 25.58 -10.67 36.82
N VAL A 21 25.02 -10.79 35.62
CA VAL A 21 25.23 -9.82 34.53
C VAL A 21 23.96 -9.73 33.69
N ALA A 22 22.86 -9.24 34.27
CA ALA A 22 21.84 -8.59 33.44
C ALA A 22 22.52 -7.34 32.88
N ALA A 23 23.15 -7.50 31.71
CA ALA A 23 24.04 -6.50 31.12
C ALA A 23 23.32 -5.15 31.02
N ASP A 24 24.05 -4.10 31.42
CA ASP A 24 23.74 -2.68 31.24
C ASP A 24 23.51 -2.39 29.74
N ARG A 25 22.30 -2.66 29.26
CA ARG A 25 21.92 -2.60 27.84
C ARG A 25 20.83 -1.54 27.66
N PRO A 26 20.98 -0.64 26.68
CA PRO A 26 19.97 0.37 26.43
C PRO A 26 18.68 -0.25 25.90
N ASN A 27 17.55 0.34 26.27
CA ASN A 27 16.29 0.10 25.57
C ASN A 27 16.35 0.80 24.21
N ILE A 28 16.02 0.07 23.14
CA ILE A 28 16.01 0.63 21.78
C ILE A 28 14.55 0.88 21.38
N LEU A 29 14.17 2.15 21.20
CA LEU A 29 12.90 2.56 20.61
C LEU A 29 13.14 2.92 19.13
N TRP A 30 12.67 2.07 18.22
CA TRP A 30 12.77 2.31 16.78
C TRP A 30 11.48 2.94 16.24
N ILE A 31 11.56 4.19 15.78
CA ILE A 31 10.43 4.93 15.21
C ILE A 31 10.65 5.08 13.71
N THR A 32 9.76 4.48 12.91
CA THR A 32 9.77 4.61 11.44
C THR A 32 8.60 5.50 11.01
N SER A 33 8.90 6.53 10.21
CA SER A 33 7.90 7.33 9.50
C SER A 33 7.99 6.99 8.02
N GLU A 34 6.92 6.45 7.45
CA GLU A 34 6.87 6.06 6.03
C GLU A 34 6.62 7.29 5.14
N ASP A 35 7.07 7.21 3.88
CA ASP A 35 6.89 8.24 2.84
C ASP A 35 7.34 9.66 3.25
N ASN A 36 8.39 9.74 4.08
CA ASN A 36 8.87 11.00 4.65
C ASN A 36 10.23 11.42 4.07
N SER A 37 10.27 12.62 3.49
CA SER A 37 11.49 13.31 3.04
C SER A 37 12.07 14.16 4.19
N PRO A 38 13.28 14.75 4.08
CA PRO A 38 13.85 15.59 5.14
C PRO A 38 13.16 16.98 5.28
N TYR A 39 11.84 17.06 5.04
CA TYR A 39 11.01 18.26 5.18
C TYR A 39 10.53 18.41 6.64
N LEU A 40 11.49 18.59 7.54
CA LEU A 40 11.27 18.73 8.98
C LEU A 40 11.89 20.05 9.47
N GLY A 41 11.32 20.66 10.51
CA GLY A 41 11.86 21.90 11.09
C GLY A 41 13.33 21.73 11.50
N CYS A 42 13.66 20.59 12.11
CA CYS A 42 15.03 20.22 12.46
C CYS A 42 15.96 19.89 11.28
N TYR A 43 15.46 19.85 10.04
CA TYR A 43 16.27 19.79 8.81
C TYR A 43 16.30 21.13 8.05
N GLY A 44 15.74 22.19 8.63
CA GLY A 44 15.77 23.54 8.08
C GLY A 44 14.55 23.91 7.25
N ASP A 45 13.51 23.05 7.22
CA ASP A 45 12.26 23.40 6.57
C ASP A 45 11.48 24.40 7.43
N SER A 46 11.43 25.66 6.99
CA SER A 46 10.75 26.75 7.68
C SER A 46 9.22 26.63 7.69
N GLN A 47 8.64 25.77 6.86
CA GLN A 47 7.19 25.54 6.79
C GLN A 47 6.74 24.36 7.65
N ALA A 48 7.66 23.47 8.03
CA ALA A 48 7.36 22.29 8.83
C ALA A 48 7.16 22.64 10.32
N HIS A 49 5.97 22.36 10.86
CA HIS A 49 5.70 22.46 12.29
C HIS A 49 5.86 21.08 12.96
N THR A 50 7.08 20.76 13.41
CA THR A 50 7.43 19.42 13.94
C THR A 50 8.01 19.45 15.35
N PRO A 51 7.38 20.14 16.33
CA PRO A 51 8.01 20.49 17.61
C PRO A 51 8.49 19.28 18.43
N ASN A 52 7.82 18.13 18.32
CA ASN A 52 8.25 16.89 18.99
C ASN A 52 9.49 16.26 18.33
N LEU A 53 9.57 16.27 16.99
CA LEU A 53 10.73 15.76 16.26
C LEU A 53 11.90 16.73 16.37
N ASP A 54 11.64 18.03 16.45
CA ASP A 54 12.65 19.07 16.66
C ASP A 54 13.27 18.97 18.05
N ARG A 55 12.43 18.74 19.08
CA ARG A 55 12.88 18.45 20.44
C ARG A 55 13.64 17.13 20.53
N LEU A 56 13.18 16.08 19.84
CA LEU A 56 13.91 14.81 19.77
C LEU A 56 15.29 15.02 19.12
N ALA A 57 15.36 15.81 18.05
CA ALA A 57 16.60 16.13 17.36
C ALA A 57 17.54 17.02 18.17
N SER A 58 17.04 17.92 19.03
CA SER A 58 17.88 18.75 19.91
C SER A 58 18.46 17.96 21.08
N GLN A 59 17.85 16.83 21.43
CA GLN A 59 18.31 15.88 22.45
C GLN A 59 19.07 14.69 21.85
N GLY A 60 19.27 14.66 20.52
CA GLY A 60 19.87 13.54 19.79
C GLY A 60 20.86 13.97 18.72
N VAL A 61 21.14 13.08 17.77
CA VAL A 61 22.05 13.33 16.63
C VAL A 61 21.27 13.24 15.33
N ARG A 62 21.50 14.19 14.43
CA ARG A 62 20.88 14.24 13.08
C ARG A 62 21.89 13.86 12.01
N TYR A 63 21.47 13.02 11.06
CA TYR A 63 22.28 12.64 9.92
C TYR A 63 21.84 13.43 8.68
N ARG A 64 22.69 14.34 8.19
CA ARG A 64 22.39 15.15 7.00
C ARG A 64 22.16 14.31 5.74
N ASN A 65 22.87 13.18 5.63
CA ASN A 65 22.95 12.36 4.42
C ASN A 65 22.55 10.91 4.73
N ALA A 66 21.26 10.67 4.98
CA ALA A 66 20.71 9.33 5.15
C ALA A 66 19.76 9.02 3.99
N PHE A 67 19.95 7.87 3.31
CA PHE A 67 19.21 7.52 2.10
C PHE A 67 18.64 6.11 2.18
N ALA A 68 17.38 5.95 1.77
CA ALA A 68 16.83 4.63 1.46
C ALA A 68 17.40 4.14 0.12
N ASN A 69 17.80 2.89 0.06
CA ASN A 69 18.34 2.26 -1.15
C ASN A 69 17.26 1.93 -2.21
N SER A 70 15.97 2.05 -1.87
CA SER A 70 14.83 1.94 -2.79
C SER A 70 13.68 2.79 -2.27
N ALA A 71 13.11 3.65 -3.11
CA ALA A 71 11.94 4.48 -2.80
C ALA A 71 10.62 3.69 -2.99
N VAL A 72 10.54 2.48 -2.41
CA VAL A 72 9.34 1.63 -2.44
C VAL A 72 9.16 1.01 -1.07
N CYS A 73 7.99 1.20 -0.46
CA CYS A 73 7.70 0.86 0.94
C CYS A 73 8.09 -0.57 1.33
N SER A 74 7.74 -1.57 0.50
CA SER A 74 8.11 -2.97 0.78
C SER A 74 9.62 -3.22 0.73
N SER A 75 10.32 -2.62 -0.24
CA SER A 75 11.77 -2.81 -0.42
C SER A 75 12.58 -2.07 0.66
N ALA A 76 12.17 -0.85 1.01
CA ALA A 76 12.77 -0.05 2.07
C ALA A 76 12.63 -0.74 3.45
N ARG A 77 11.42 -1.22 3.79
CA ARG A 77 11.20 -1.97 5.04
C ARG A 77 12.01 -3.26 5.11
N SER A 78 12.06 -4.02 4.02
CA SER A 78 12.89 -5.23 3.96
C SER A 78 14.36 -4.92 4.17
N THR A 79 14.88 -3.83 3.62
CA THR A 79 16.26 -3.38 3.85
C THR A 79 16.51 -3.10 5.34
N LEU A 80 15.66 -2.31 5.99
CA LEU A 80 15.80 -1.96 7.41
C LEU A 80 15.76 -3.18 8.32
N ILE A 81 14.88 -4.16 8.03
CA ILE A 81 14.71 -5.37 8.84
C ILE A 81 15.87 -6.34 8.65
N THR A 82 16.39 -6.47 7.43
CA THR A 82 17.35 -7.52 7.07
C THR A 82 18.81 -7.06 7.01
N GLY A 83 19.06 -5.75 6.96
CA GLY A 83 20.40 -5.19 6.77
C GLY A 83 20.98 -5.42 5.37
N MET A 84 20.16 -5.83 4.39
CA MET A 84 20.59 -6.12 3.00
C MET A 84 20.07 -5.06 2.03
N HIS A 85 20.83 -4.78 0.96
CA HIS A 85 20.39 -3.83 -0.07
C HIS A 85 19.08 -4.28 -0.77
N ALA A 86 18.29 -3.32 -1.25
CA ALA A 86 17.09 -3.55 -2.06
C ALA A 86 17.44 -4.46 -3.24
N LEU A 87 16.97 -5.70 -3.18
CA LEU A 87 17.43 -6.74 -4.08
C LEU A 87 16.73 -6.60 -5.44
N PRO A 88 17.46 -6.55 -6.58
CA PRO A 88 16.91 -7.16 -7.78
C PRO A 88 16.46 -8.56 -7.36
N ARG A 89 15.18 -8.90 -7.60
CA ARG A 89 14.43 -10.09 -7.12
C ARG A 89 13.37 -9.86 -6.02
N GLY A 90 13.03 -8.63 -5.66
CA GLY A 90 11.90 -8.29 -4.77
C GLY A 90 10.49 -8.48 -5.39
N LYS A 91 9.51 -7.66 -4.99
CA LYS A 91 8.15 -7.66 -5.56
C LYS A 91 8.18 -7.58 -7.10
N ARG A 92 7.17 -8.19 -7.74
CA ARG A 92 7.10 -8.47 -9.19
C ARG A 92 8.00 -9.61 -9.68
N ASN A 93 8.87 -10.19 -8.85
CA ASN A 93 9.68 -11.36 -9.20
C ASN A 93 9.26 -12.62 -8.43
N ILE A 94 9.63 -13.81 -8.93
CA ILE A 94 9.22 -15.13 -8.39
C ILE A 94 10.22 -15.75 -7.40
N HIS A 95 11.11 -14.91 -6.88
CA HIS A 95 12.01 -15.30 -5.80
C HIS A 95 11.33 -15.13 -4.43
N ASP A 96 11.87 -15.75 -3.38
CA ASP A 96 11.23 -15.75 -2.06
C ASP A 96 11.10 -14.34 -1.50
N SER A 97 12.05 -13.45 -1.81
CA SER A 97 11.97 -12.02 -1.52
C SER A 97 10.76 -11.30 -2.13
N GLY A 98 10.16 -11.86 -3.19
CA GLY A 98 8.93 -11.36 -3.82
C GLY A 98 7.67 -12.17 -3.47
N THR A 99 7.81 -13.48 -3.25
CA THR A 99 6.69 -14.44 -3.14
C THR A 99 6.46 -15.00 -1.74
N ARG A 100 7.47 -15.05 -0.86
CA ARG A 100 7.31 -15.52 0.52
C ARG A 100 6.83 -14.36 1.38
N VAL A 101 5.67 -14.53 2.00
CA VAL A 101 5.01 -13.51 2.81
C VAL A 101 4.78 -14.02 4.24
N PRO A 102 4.74 -13.14 5.24
CA PRO A 102 4.34 -13.55 6.59
C PRO A 102 2.86 -13.95 6.59
N LEU A 103 2.55 -15.06 7.27
CA LEU A 103 1.18 -15.52 7.53
C LEU A 103 1.06 -15.83 9.02
N ILE A 104 0.09 -15.18 9.68
CA ILE A 104 -0.24 -15.42 11.08
C ILE A 104 -1.75 -15.64 11.15
N ILE A 105 -2.17 -16.78 11.70
CA ILE A 105 -3.59 -17.09 11.91
C ILE A 105 -3.81 -17.24 13.40
N ARG A 106 -4.65 -16.38 13.97
CA ARG A 106 -5.02 -16.45 15.39
C ARG A 106 -6.32 -17.21 15.54
N PHE A 107 -6.28 -18.30 16.28
CA PHE A 107 -7.47 -19.04 16.69
C PHE A 107 -7.90 -18.56 18.07
N LEU A 108 -9.16 -18.13 18.21
CA LEU A 108 -9.74 -17.80 19.51
C LEU A 108 -9.94 -19.08 20.34
N GLN A 109 -10.03 -18.96 21.67
CA GLN A 109 -10.10 -20.11 22.58
C GLN A 109 -11.16 -21.14 22.18
N LYS A 110 -12.36 -20.67 21.79
CA LYS A 110 -13.46 -21.53 21.31
C LYS A 110 -13.07 -22.40 20.10
N TRP A 111 -12.19 -21.90 19.25
CA TRP A 111 -11.77 -22.50 17.99
C TRP A 111 -10.33 -23.03 18.03
N ALA A 112 -9.72 -23.14 19.23
CA ALA A 112 -8.34 -23.60 19.39
C ALA A 112 -8.11 -25.01 18.82
N HIS A 113 -9.16 -25.85 18.82
CA HIS A 113 -9.14 -27.19 18.23
C HIS A 113 -8.94 -27.21 16.70
N LEU A 114 -9.16 -26.08 16.01
CA LEU A 114 -8.91 -25.94 14.57
C LEU A 114 -7.45 -25.56 14.27
N ALA A 115 -6.67 -25.19 15.29
CA ALA A 115 -5.29 -24.76 15.10
C ALA A 115 -4.38 -25.96 14.77
N PRO A 116 -3.47 -25.81 13.80
CA PRO A 116 -2.54 -26.88 13.43
C PRO A 116 -1.33 -27.00 14.39
N ALA A 117 -1.12 -26.02 15.26
CA ALA A 117 -0.04 -25.97 16.25
C ALA A 117 -0.44 -25.07 17.43
N ARG A 118 0.32 -25.11 18.53
CA ARG A 118 0.05 -24.27 19.70
C ARG A 118 0.41 -22.80 19.40
N PRO A 119 -0.21 -21.82 20.10
CA PRO A 119 0.18 -20.41 19.96
C PRO A 119 1.68 -20.21 20.19
N GLY A 120 2.36 -19.56 19.23
CA GLY A 120 3.81 -19.31 19.27
C GLY A 120 4.67 -20.38 18.60
N GLU A 121 4.12 -21.53 18.22
CA GLU A 121 4.83 -22.55 17.46
C GLU A 121 4.86 -22.25 15.95
N TRP A 122 5.86 -22.82 15.27
CA TRP A 122 6.01 -22.76 13.82
C TRP A 122 5.21 -23.87 13.13
N VAL A 123 4.68 -23.58 11.94
CA VAL A 123 4.02 -24.54 11.05
C VAL A 123 4.78 -24.55 9.73
N ASP A 124 5.42 -25.68 9.41
CA ASP A 124 6.30 -25.80 8.23
C ASP A 124 5.55 -26.20 6.94
N GLN A 125 4.24 -26.37 7.02
CA GLN A 125 3.42 -26.69 5.85
C GLN A 125 3.49 -25.57 4.81
N LEU A 126 3.70 -25.95 3.55
CA LEU A 126 3.54 -25.03 2.43
C LEU A 126 2.07 -24.64 2.27
N VAL A 127 1.82 -23.34 2.15
CA VAL A 127 0.51 -22.74 1.89
C VAL A 127 0.64 -21.78 0.71
N SER A 128 -0.33 -21.81 -0.21
CA SER A 128 -0.41 -20.87 -1.33
C SER A 128 -1.64 -19.99 -1.22
N PHE A 129 -1.62 -18.82 -1.86
CA PHE A 129 -2.73 -17.90 -1.82
C PHE A 129 -4.02 -18.47 -2.45
N VAL A 130 -3.87 -19.41 -3.38
CA VAL A 130 -5.02 -20.14 -3.97
C VAL A 130 -5.78 -20.99 -2.93
N ASP A 131 -5.16 -21.29 -1.78
CA ASP A 131 -5.74 -22.14 -0.74
C ASP A 131 -6.70 -21.42 0.20
N PHE A 132 -6.59 -20.10 0.34
CA PHE A 132 -7.37 -19.38 1.35
C PHE A 132 -8.88 -19.50 1.14
N PRO A 133 -9.44 -19.32 -0.06
CA PRO A 133 -10.89 -19.40 -0.24
C PRO A 133 -11.46 -20.77 0.18
N VAL A 134 -10.84 -21.86 -0.28
CA VAL A 134 -11.27 -23.22 0.07
C VAL A 134 -11.03 -23.54 1.54
N THR A 135 -10.01 -22.95 2.16
CA THR A 135 -9.75 -23.09 3.59
C THR A 135 -10.82 -22.38 4.42
N VAL A 136 -11.32 -21.22 3.97
CA VAL A 136 -12.45 -20.53 4.61
C VAL A 136 -13.73 -21.37 4.50
N PHE A 137 -14.06 -21.90 3.32
CA PHE A 137 -15.20 -22.80 3.17
C PHE A 137 -15.10 -24.03 4.09
N SER A 138 -13.90 -24.62 4.17
CA SER A 138 -13.61 -25.75 5.06
C SER A 138 -13.81 -25.40 6.55
N LEU A 139 -13.32 -24.24 7.00
CA LEU A 139 -13.49 -23.76 8.38
C LEU A 139 -14.96 -23.44 8.72
N CYS A 140 -15.75 -23.01 7.73
CA CYS A 140 -17.16 -22.68 7.90
C CYS A 140 -18.11 -23.87 7.69
N GLY A 141 -17.61 -25.05 7.33
CA GLY A 141 -18.44 -26.22 6.97
C GLY A 141 -19.19 -26.07 5.64
N ALA A 142 -19.01 -24.98 4.91
CA ALA A 142 -19.72 -24.66 3.68
C ALA A 142 -19.26 -25.53 2.48
N PRO A 143 -20.13 -25.82 1.50
CA PRO A 143 -19.74 -26.55 0.30
C PRO A 143 -18.66 -25.79 -0.48
N ILE A 144 -17.66 -26.52 -0.99
CA ILE A 144 -16.56 -25.96 -1.78
C ILE A 144 -16.96 -26.03 -3.26
N PRO A 145 -17.03 -24.91 -4.00
CA PRO A 145 -17.34 -24.95 -5.43
C PRO A 145 -16.24 -25.65 -6.22
N GLY A 146 -16.62 -26.50 -7.18
CA GLY A 146 -15.69 -27.36 -7.92
C GLY A 146 -14.68 -26.65 -8.84
N HIS A 147 -14.85 -25.35 -9.08
CA HIS A 147 -13.93 -24.54 -9.89
C HIS A 147 -12.74 -23.98 -9.09
N TYR A 148 -12.70 -24.13 -7.77
CA TYR A 148 -11.54 -23.70 -6.98
C TYR A 148 -10.42 -24.73 -7.07
N GLU A 149 -9.23 -24.26 -7.46
CA GLU A 149 -8.03 -25.10 -7.61
C GLU A 149 -7.21 -25.23 -6.31
N GLY A 150 -7.61 -24.51 -5.26
CA GLY A 150 -6.95 -24.51 -3.95
C GLY A 150 -7.13 -25.81 -3.18
N ARG A 151 -6.30 -25.98 -2.15
CA ARG A 151 -6.35 -27.09 -1.19
C ARG A 151 -6.59 -26.54 0.21
N ALA A 152 -7.66 -26.95 0.87
CA ALA A 152 -7.92 -26.50 2.23
C ALA A 152 -6.81 -27.02 3.17
N PHE A 153 -6.16 -26.12 3.91
CA PHE A 153 -5.11 -26.51 4.87
C PHE A 153 -5.59 -26.49 6.33
N LEU A 154 -6.83 -26.07 6.58
CA LEU A 154 -7.50 -26.06 7.89
C LEU A 154 -8.97 -26.47 7.74
N GLY A 155 -9.63 -26.75 8.87
CA GLY A 155 -11.04 -27.14 8.93
C GLY A 155 -11.29 -28.62 8.61
N GLU A 156 -12.56 -29.01 8.60
CA GLU A 156 -12.99 -30.41 8.46
C GLU A 156 -12.73 -30.99 7.06
N LYS A 157 -12.70 -30.12 6.03
CA LYS A 157 -12.48 -30.50 4.63
C LYS A 157 -11.00 -30.33 4.22
N LYS A 158 -10.07 -30.33 5.19
CA LYS A 158 -8.63 -30.20 4.94
C LYS A 158 -8.13 -31.32 4.02
N SER A 159 -7.28 -30.96 3.07
CA SER A 159 -6.61 -31.89 2.16
C SER A 159 -5.22 -32.26 2.67
N ALA A 160 -4.58 -33.24 2.04
CA ALA A 160 -3.17 -33.53 2.28
C ALA A 160 -2.30 -32.27 2.01
N PRO A 161 -1.26 -32.02 2.84
CA PRO A 161 -0.34 -30.90 2.62
C PRO A 161 0.21 -30.91 1.19
N ARG A 162 0.29 -29.72 0.57
CA ARG A 162 0.93 -29.58 -0.73
C ARG A 162 2.43 -29.81 -0.60
N GLU A 163 2.98 -30.54 -1.57
CA GLU A 163 4.44 -30.69 -1.70
C GLU A 163 5.07 -29.51 -2.44
N HIS A 164 4.28 -28.86 -3.31
CA HIS A 164 4.77 -27.82 -4.20
C HIS A 164 3.85 -26.60 -4.26
N VAL A 165 4.46 -25.43 -4.43
CA VAL A 165 3.81 -24.17 -4.81
C VAL A 165 4.24 -23.82 -6.22
N PHE A 166 3.25 -23.56 -7.07
CA PHE A 166 3.46 -23.08 -8.43
C PHE A 166 3.42 -21.55 -8.43
N LEU A 167 4.45 -20.95 -8.99
CA LEU A 167 4.64 -19.51 -9.10
C LEU A 167 4.76 -19.15 -10.57
N TYR A 168 4.20 -18.01 -10.94
CA TYR A 168 4.25 -17.53 -12.31
C TYR A 168 4.51 -16.03 -12.33
N ARG A 169 5.17 -15.63 -13.41
CA ARG A 169 5.35 -14.25 -13.86
C ARG A 169 5.10 -14.29 -15.35
N ASP A 170 4.25 -13.41 -15.84
CA ASP A 170 3.89 -13.36 -17.26
C ASP A 170 4.20 -12.02 -17.88
N ARG A 171 3.81 -10.96 -17.18
CA ARG A 171 3.92 -9.59 -17.62
C ARG A 171 4.38 -8.74 -16.45
N MET A 172 5.34 -7.86 -16.69
CA MET A 172 5.55 -6.67 -15.87
C MET A 172 5.21 -5.48 -16.73
N ASP A 173 4.11 -4.79 -16.42
CA ASP A 173 3.62 -3.67 -17.23
C ASP A 173 3.64 -4.04 -18.73
N GLU A 174 4.11 -3.24 -19.67
CA GLU A 174 4.10 -3.61 -21.10
C GLU A 174 5.16 -4.65 -21.53
N ARG A 175 5.94 -5.22 -20.60
CA ARG A 175 6.98 -6.21 -20.88
C ARG A 175 6.52 -7.62 -20.56
N TYR A 176 6.47 -8.46 -21.59
CA TYR A 176 6.33 -9.89 -21.42
C TYR A 176 7.61 -10.48 -20.85
N ASP A 177 7.46 -11.19 -19.74
CA ASP A 177 8.55 -11.85 -19.04
C ASP A 177 8.01 -13.14 -18.42
N THR A 178 7.80 -14.12 -19.31
CA THR A 178 7.23 -15.42 -18.98
C THR A 178 8.23 -16.26 -18.21
N VAL A 179 7.99 -16.38 -16.91
CA VAL A 179 8.77 -17.21 -16.00
C VAL A 179 7.81 -18.08 -15.20
N ARG A 180 8.19 -19.35 -15.02
CA ARG A 180 7.48 -20.29 -14.15
C ARG A 180 8.43 -20.76 -13.06
N ALA A 181 7.90 -21.00 -11.87
CA ALA A 181 8.66 -21.67 -10.83
C ALA A 181 7.81 -22.67 -10.07
N ILE A 182 8.49 -23.71 -9.59
CA ILE A 182 7.97 -24.70 -8.67
C ILE A 182 8.85 -24.65 -7.43
N ARG A 183 8.23 -24.56 -6.26
CA ARG A 183 8.90 -24.42 -4.96
C ARG A 183 8.37 -25.49 -4.01
N ASP A 184 9.26 -26.29 -3.44
CA ASP A 184 8.92 -27.18 -2.32
C ASP A 184 9.26 -26.51 -0.97
N ARG A 185 9.71 -27.25 0.06
CA ARG A 185 10.17 -26.70 1.35
C ARG A 185 11.64 -26.28 1.38
N GLU A 186 12.47 -26.76 0.46
CA GLU A 186 13.93 -26.52 0.43
C GLU A 186 14.42 -25.80 -0.84
N ILE A 187 14.01 -26.28 -2.01
CA ILE A 187 14.45 -25.80 -3.32
C ILE A 187 13.35 -25.10 -4.13
N ARG A 188 13.77 -24.17 -5.00
CA ARG A 188 12.94 -23.58 -6.05
C ARG A 188 13.58 -23.84 -7.40
N TYR A 189 12.82 -24.47 -8.29
CA TYR A 189 13.15 -24.53 -9.71
C TYR A 189 12.51 -23.35 -10.43
N VAL A 190 13.29 -22.64 -11.24
CA VAL A 190 12.83 -21.49 -12.05
C VAL A 190 13.12 -21.75 -13.52
N ARG A 191 12.09 -21.69 -14.36
CA ARG A 191 12.20 -21.72 -15.82
C ARG A 191 11.90 -20.34 -16.40
N ASN A 192 12.94 -19.69 -16.92
CA ASN A 192 12.83 -18.46 -17.70
C ASN A 192 12.68 -18.81 -19.18
N TYR A 193 11.58 -18.39 -19.81
CA TYR A 193 11.31 -18.65 -21.23
C TYR A 193 11.89 -17.58 -22.16
N ALA A 194 12.43 -16.50 -21.62
CA ALA A 194 13.13 -15.45 -22.36
C ALA A 194 14.56 -15.21 -21.81
N PRO A 195 15.43 -16.25 -21.76
CA PRO A 195 16.76 -16.12 -21.18
C PRO A 195 17.69 -15.16 -21.94
N HIS A 196 17.34 -14.84 -23.19
CA HIS A 196 18.05 -13.87 -24.03
C HIS A 196 17.75 -12.41 -23.67
N ARG A 197 16.76 -12.14 -22.80
CA ARG A 197 16.41 -10.78 -22.38
C ARG A 197 17.11 -10.43 -21.06
N PRO A 198 17.51 -9.16 -20.88
CA PRO A 198 17.99 -8.71 -19.58
C PRO A 198 16.88 -8.82 -18.54
N TRP A 199 17.24 -9.17 -17.31
CA TRP A 199 16.28 -9.32 -16.21
C TRP A 199 15.61 -8.00 -15.81
N GLY A 200 16.31 -6.88 -16.02
CA GLY A 200 15.74 -5.54 -15.97
C GLY A 200 15.40 -5.08 -17.37
N GLN A 201 14.11 -5.01 -17.69
CA GLN A 201 13.62 -4.50 -18.98
C GLN A 201 13.24 -3.03 -18.83
N HIS A 202 13.57 -2.21 -19.83
CA HIS A 202 13.17 -0.80 -19.88
C HIS A 202 11.65 -0.69 -19.97
N TYR A 203 11.02 0.13 -19.11
CA TYR A 203 9.59 0.41 -19.21
C TYR A 203 9.32 1.66 -20.06
N SER A 204 8.39 1.55 -20.99
CA SER A 204 7.81 2.65 -21.76
C SER A 204 6.86 3.51 -20.94
N TYR A 205 6.50 3.06 -19.73
CA TYR A 205 5.75 3.85 -18.76
C TYR A 205 6.46 5.17 -18.47
N PRO A 206 5.83 6.34 -18.68
CA PRO A 206 6.47 7.64 -18.50
C PRO A 206 6.56 8.00 -17.00
N PHE A 207 7.31 7.18 -16.26
CA PHE A 207 7.39 7.22 -14.81
C PHE A 207 7.73 8.62 -14.29
N GLN A 208 8.77 9.24 -14.85
CA GLN A 208 9.20 10.56 -14.40
C GLN A 208 8.11 11.61 -14.62
N GLN A 209 7.50 11.64 -15.80
CA GLN A 209 6.43 12.60 -16.12
C GLN A 209 5.22 12.45 -15.17
N ILE A 210 4.81 11.21 -14.90
CA ILE A 210 3.67 10.92 -14.03
C ILE A 210 4.00 11.24 -12.56
N VAL A 211 5.22 10.91 -12.11
CA VAL A 211 5.68 11.24 -10.75
C VAL A 211 5.79 12.74 -10.57
N ASP A 212 6.34 13.47 -11.55
CA ASP A 212 6.41 14.93 -11.50
C ASP A 212 5.00 15.55 -11.40
N ALA A 213 4.03 15.05 -12.17
CA ALA A 213 2.65 15.49 -12.09
C ALA A 213 2.01 15.17 -10.71
N ALA A 214 2.28 13.98 -10.17
CA ALA A 214 1.83 13.58 -8.85
C ALA A 214 2.45 14.44 -7.75
N GLU A 215 3.74 14.76 -7.84
CA GLU A 215 4.43 15.64 -6.89
C GLU A 215 3.87 17.06 -6.95
N ILE A 216 3.67 17.61 -8.14
CA ILE A 216 3.03 18.92 -8.32
C ILE A 216 1.63 18.91 -7.69
N ALA A 217 0.86 17.83 -7.89
CA ALA A 217 -0.46 17.68 -7.28
C ALA A 217 -0.38 17.61 -5.75
N SER A 218 0.50 16.79 -5.19
CA SER A 218 0.55 16.45 -3.76
C SER A 218 1.31 17.44 -2.87
N ARG A 219 2.20 18.27 -3.41
CA ARG A 219 2.89 19.33 -2.62
C ARG A 219 1.97 20.45 -2.17
N LEU A 220 0.79 20.57 -2.76
CA LEU A 220 -0.23 21.58 -2.45
C LEU A 220 0.25 23.04 -2.53
N ASP A 221 1.37 23.30 -3.22
CA ASP A 221 1.82 24.66 -3.51
C ASP A 221 0.72 25.42 -4.27
N PRO A 222 0.22 26.56 -3.75
CA PRO A 222 -0.76 27.39 -4.44
C PRO A 222 -0.26 27.89 -5.80
N ALA A 223 1.05 28.13 -5.95
CA ALA A 223 1.65 28.59 -7.20
C ALA A 223 1.63 27.53 -8.32
N ALA A 224 1.31 26.27 -7.98
CA ALA A 224 1.19 25.19 -8.96
C ALA A 224 -0.11 25.23 -9.78
N VAL A 225 -1.12 26.03 -9.41
CA VAL A 225 -2.42 26.07 -10.09
C VAL A 225 -2.32 26.34 -11.60
N PRO A 226 -1.53 27.32 -12.09
CA PRO A 226 -1.32 27.49 -13.53
C PRO A 226 -0.71 26.25 -14.20
N ARG A 227 0.25 25.60 -13.54
CA ARG A 227 0.89 24.38 -14.06
C ARG A 227 -0.09 23.22 -14.11
N LEU A 228 -0.92 23.03 -13.09
CA LEU A 228 -1.97 22.01 -13.07
C LEU A 228 -2.98 22.24 -14.21
N THR A 229 -3.35 23.50 -14.48
CA THR A 229 -4.19 23.85 -15.64
C THR A 229 -3.57 23.39 -16.96
N THR A 230 -2.25 23.58 -17.14
CA THR A 230 -1.54 23.07 -18.33
C THR A 230 -1.54 21.54 -18.38
N LEU A 231 -1.29 20.87 -17.25
CA LEU A 231 -1.22 19.40 -17.18
C LEU A 231 -2.56 18.71 -17.43
N LEU A 232 -3.70 19.40 -17.26
CA LEU A 232 -5.01 18.89 -17.69
C LEU A 232 -5.11 18.68 -19.22
N GLY A 233 -4.21 19.26 -20.01
CA GLY A 233 -4.13 19.06 -21.46
C GLY A 233 -3.04 18.10 -21.92
N ASP A 234 -2.36 17.40 -21.01
CA ASP A 234 -1.24 16.50 -21.34
C ASP A 234 -1.69 15.31 -22.19
N GLY A 235 -0.80 14.75 -23.01
CA GLY A 235 -1.07 13.56 -23.83
C GLY A 235 -1.30 12.30 -22.97
N ASP A 236 -0.68 12.20 -21.80
CA ASP A 236 -0.81 11.06 -20.90
C ASP A 236 -1.98 11.23 -19.91
N SER A 237 -2.84 10.21 -19.84
CA SER A 237 -4.04 10.26 -19.00
C SER A 237 -3.77 10.24 -17.50
N ALA A 238 -2.67 9.66 -17.04
CA ALA A 238 -2.30 9.66 -15.63
C ALA A 238 -1.82 11.06 -15.21
N VAL A 239 -1.13 11.79 -16.09
CA VAL A 239 -0.76 13.20 -15.87
C VAL A 239 -2.03 14.06 -15.73
N ARG A 240 -2.99 13.92 -16.64
CA ARG A 240 -4.28 14.63 -16.56
C ARG A 240 -5.07 14.27 -15.30
N TYR A 241 -5.07 13.00 -14.90
CA TYR A 241 -5.67 12.54 -13.64
C TYR A 241 -5.04 13.23 -12.42
N TRP A 242 -3.71 13.23 -12.31
CA TRP A 242 -3.01 13.90 -11.22
C TRP A 242 -3.24 15.40 -11.22
N ALA A 243 -3.34 16.02 -12.40
CA ALA A 243 -3.69 17.43 -12.51
C ALA A 243 -5.08 17.74 -11.92
N ALA A 244 -6.10 16.97 -12.30
CA ALA A 244 -7.46 17.11 -11.77
C ALA A 244 -7.53 16.83 -10.26
N LEU A 245 -6.81 15.81 -9.79
CA LEU A 245 -6.71 15.48 -8.37
C LEU A 245 -5.99 16.58 -7.58
N GLY A 246 -4.96 17.21 -8.16
CA GLY A 246 -4.24 18.33 -7.57
C GLY A 246 -5.14 19.56 -7.33
N PHE A 247 -6.14 19.78 -8.19
CA PHE A 247 -7.19 20.77 -7.94
C PHE A 247 -8.08 20.37 -6.76
N LEU A 248 -8.58 19.13 -6.75
CA LEU A 248 -9.42 18.62 -5.65
C LEU A 248 -8.72 18.75 -4.29
N MET A 249 -7.47 18.32 -4.20
CA MET A 249 -6.69 18.34 -2.95
C MET A 249 -6.47 19.76 -2.41
N ARG A 250 -6.41 20.77 -3.28
CA ARG A 250 -6.26 22.20 -2.91
C ARG A 250 -7.59 22.88 -2.55
N GLY A 251 -8.72 22.21 -2.75
CA GLY A 251 -10.01 22.69 -2.29
C GLY A 251 -10.60 23.83 -3.10
N LYS A 252 -11.47 24.61 -2.44
CA LYS A 252 -12.42 25.53 -3.07
C LYS A 252 -11.78 26.54 -4.02
N ASP A 253 -10.77 27.26 -3.56
CA ASP A 253 -10.24 28.39 -4.33
C ASP A 253 -9.54 27.93 -5.61
N ALA A 254 -8.74 26.86 -5.52
CA ALA A 254 -8.07 26.27 -6.67
C ALA A 254 -9.09 25.70 -7.68
N VAL A 255 -10.11 24.98 -7.22
CA VAL A 255 -11.17 24.45 -8.09
C VAL A 255 -11.94 25.59 -8.76
N MET A 256 -12.26 26.65 -8.03
CA MET A 256 -12.96 27.82 -8.59
C MET A 256 -12.11 28.57 -9.62
N SER A 257 -10.79 28.69 -9.42
CA SER A 257 -9.90 29.30 -10.40
C SER A 257 -9.67 28.43 -11.64
N GLY A 258 -9.62 27.10 -11.47
CA GLY A 258 -9.42 26.13 -12.55
C GLY A 258 -10.70 25.59 -13.19
N GLN A 259 -11.88 26.10 -12.79
CA GLN A 259 -13.17 25.48 -13.10
C GLN A 259 -13.43 25.30 -14.60
N ALA A 260 -12.93 26.20 -15.45
CA ALA A 260 -13.10 26.11 -16.89
C ALA A 260 -12.37 24.89 -17.46
N ALA A 261 -11.10 24.70 -17.07
CA ALA A 261 -10.30 23.56 -17.50
C ALA A 261 -10.84 22.23 -16.93
N LEU A 262 -11.28 22.23 -15.67
CA LEU A 262 -11.91 21.05 -15.05
C LEU A 262 -13.23 20.68 -15.75
N ARG A 263 -14.02 21.67 -16.21
CA ARG A 263 -15.25 21.40 -16.99
C ARG A 263 -14.93 20.75 -18.33
N THR A 264 -13.86 21.17 -19.00
CA THR A 264 -13.37 20.48 -20.20
C THR A 264 -12.99 19.04 -19.89
N ALA A 265 -12.30 18.81 -18.77
CA ALA A 265 -11.87 17.47 -18.33
C ALA A 265 -13.02 16.52 -17.96
N LEU A 266 -14.27 17.00 -17.81
CA LEU A 266 -15.44 16.11 -17.69
C LEU A 266 -15.66 15.24 -18.94
N ASN A 267 -15.14 15.68 -20.08
CA ASN A 267 -15.19 14.99 -21.37
C ASN A 267 -13.85 14.35 -21.77
N ASP A 268 -12.94 14.16 -20.80
CA ASP A 268 -11.64 13.51 -21.04
C ASP A 268 -11.81 12.09 -21.60
N THR A 269 -10.87 11.63 -22.43
CA THR A 269 -10.89 10.25 -22.95
C THR A 269 -10.66 9.20 -21.86
N SER A 270 -10.04 9.57 -20.73
CA SER A 270 -9.82 8.70 -19.59
C SER A 270 -10.96 8.79 -18.57
N PRO A 271 -11.64 7.68 -18.26
CA PRO A 271 -12.71 7.68 -17.25
C PRO A 271 -12.20 8.10 -15.87
N HIS A 272 -10.95 7.79 -15.51
CA HIS A 272 -10.39 8.19 -14.22
C HIS A 272 -10.13 9.71 -14.14
N ALA A 273 -9.65 10.32 -15.24
CA ALA A 273 -9.49 11.78 -15.30
C ALA A 273 -10.86 12.49 -15.22
N ARG A 274 -11.87 11.96 -15.94
CA ARG A 274 -13.27 12.43 -15.85
C ARG A 274 -13.80 12.37 -14.41
N ILE A 275 -13.60 11.24 -13.71
CA ILE A 275 -14.02 11.04 -12.31
C ILE A 275 -13.31 12.03 -11.38
N ALA A 276 -12.01 12.24 -11.52
CA ALA A 276 -11.25 13.18 -10.70
C ALA A 276 -11.73 14.63 -10.90
N ALA A 277 -11.95 15.04 -12.14
CA ALA A 277 -12.49 16.36 -12.47
C ALA A 277 -13.93 16.55 -11.94
N ALA A 278 -14.78 15.52 -12.09
CA ALA A 278 -16.14 15.51 -11.56
C ALA A 278 -16.15 15.60 -10.02
N HIS A 279 -15.23 14.90 -9.34
CA HIS A 279 -15.10 14.99 -7.89
C HIS A 279 -14.71 16.41 -7.47
N ALA A 280 -13.68 16.99 -8.08
CA ALA A 280 -13.25 18.36 -7.81
C ALA A 280 -14.41 19.36 -7.96
N LEU A 281 -15.10 19.32 -9.09
CA LEU A 281 -16.21 20.22 -9.41
C LEU A 281 -17.46 20.01 -8.55
N ALA A 282 -17.85 18.76 -8.28
CA ALA A 282 -19.01 18.48 -7.42
C ALA A 282 -18.74 18.87 -5.96
N GLN A 283 -17.49 18.72 -5.50
CA GLN A 283 -17.14 19.02 -4.13
C GLN A 283 -16.93 20.53 -3.90
N TYR A 284 -16.32 21.23 -4.85
CA TYR A 284 -15.80 22.58 -4.61
C TYR A 284 -16.13 23.61 -5.70
N GLY A 285 -16.62 23.16 -6.85
CA GLY A 285 -16.99 24.03 -7.97
C GLY A 285 -18.27 24.83 -7.73
N PRO A 286 -18.66 25.67 -8.70
CA PRO A 286 -19.91 26.40 -8.61
C PRO A 286 -21.11 25.44 -8.64
N ASP A 287 -22.24 25.89 -8.12
CA ASP A 287 -23.51 25.16 -8.15
C ASP A 287 -23.89 24.62 -9.55
N SER A 288 -23.55 25.36 -10.61
CA SER A 288 -23.79 24.97 -12.01
C SER A 288 -22.88 23.83 -12.51
N ALA A 289 -21.89 23.40 -11.73
CA ALA A 289 -21.01 22.27 -12.05
C ALA A 289 -21.47 20.95 -11.42
N LEU A 290 -22.35 21.00 -10.41
CA LEU A 290 -22.78 19.81 -9.67
C LEU A 290 -23.52 18.81 -10.57
N ALA A 291 -24.55 19.26 -11.29
CA ALA A 291 -25.36 18.36 -12.12
C ALA A 291 -24.55 17.70 -13.25
N PRO A 292 -23.71 18.42 -14.03
CA PRO A 292 -22.81 17.80 -15.00
C PRO A 292 -21.83 16.80 -14.38
N SER A 293 -21.27 17.11 -13.21
CA SER A 293 -20.33 16.21 -12.52
C SER A 293 -21.01 14.92 -12.06
N LEU A 294 -22.22 15.01 -11.48
CA LEU A 294 -22.99 13.83 -11.10
C LEU A 294 -23.43 12.99 -12.29
N ALA A 295 -23.69 13.61 -13.45
CA ALA A 295 -24.03 12.89 -14.67
C ALA A 295 -22.86 11.98 -15.12
N VAL A 296 -21.63 12.51 -15.14
CA VAL A 296 -20.42 11.73 -15.45
C VAL A 296 -20.23 10.58 -14.47
N LEU A 297 -20.35 10.84 -13.16
CA LEU A 297 -20.18 9.79 -12.14
C LEU A 297 -21.22 8.67 -12.28
N ARG A 298 -22.48 9.01 -12.56
CA ARG A 298 -23.57 8.04 -12.77
C ARG A 298 -23.43 7.26 -14.06
N GLU A 299 -22.89 7.88 -15.12
CA GLU A 299 -22.55 7.21 -16.37
C GLU A 299 -21.47 6.13 -16.16
N LEU A 300 -20.47 6.42 -15.31
CA LEU A 300 -19.31 5.56 -15.08
C LEU A 300 -19.51 4.52 -13.96
N ALA A 301 -20.51 4.69 -13.10
CA ALA A 301 -20.83 3.81 -11.98
C ALA A 301 -21.23 2.35 -12.33
N PRO A 302 -21.86 2.03 -13.48
CA PRO A 302 -22.29 0.66 -13.76
C PRO A 302 -21.10 -0.25 -14.16
N PRO A 303 -20.77 -1.30 -13.36
CA PRO A 303 -19.60 -2.16 -13.60
C PRO A 303 -19.72 -3.03 -14.86
N GLU A 304 -20.94 -3.38 -15.27
CA GLU A 304 -21.22 -4.14 -16.48
C GLU A 304 -20.93 -3.36 -17.77
N LYS A 305 -20.90 -2.02 -17.70
CA LYS A 305 -20.58 -1.14 -18.83
C LYS A 305 -19.14 -0.64 -18.82
N ASN A 306 -18.62 -0.30 -17.64
CA ASN A 306 -17.34 0.42 -17.51
C ASN A 306 -16.22 -0.41 -16.87
N GLY A 307 -16.52 -1.65 -16.47
CA GLY A 307 -15.61 -2.49 -15.70
C GLY A 307 -15.58 -2.12 -14.23
N VAL A 308 -15.23 -3.11 -13.39
CA VAL A 308 -15.32 -3.00 -11.92
C VAL A 308 -14.48 -1.86 -11.34
N PHE A 309 -13.30 -1.57 -11.88
CA PHE A 309 -12.39 -0.56 -11.31
C PHE A 309 -12.89 0.88 -11.54
N VAL A 310 -13.41 1.16 -12.74
CA VAL A 310 -13.98 2.48 -13.07
C VAL A 310 -15.26 2.70 -12.28
N ALA A 311 -16.13 1.70 -12.26
CA ALA A 311 -17.37 1.71 -11.50
C ALA A 311 -17.14 1.96 -10.01
N MET A 312 -16.24 1.20 -9.38
CA MET A 312 -15.88 1.40 -7.98
C MET A 312 -15.30 2.79 -7.72
N SER A 313 -14.45 3.31 -8.61
CA SER A 313 -13.90 4.66 -8.48
C SER A 313 -15.00 5.73 -8.50
N ALA A 314 -15.98 5.61 -9.41
CA ALA A 314 -17.10 6.54 -9.50
C ALA A 314 -18.05 6.43 -8.30
N LEU A 315 -18.37 5.21 -7.87
CA LEU A 315 -19.22 4.94 -6.71
C LEU A 315 -18.61 5.49 -5.41
N ASN A 316 -17.30 5.32 -5.22
CA ASN A 316 -16.59 5.89 -4.06
C ASN A 316 -16.72 7.42 -4.01
N VAL A 317 -16.67 8.10 -5.17
CA VAL A 317 -16.87 9.55 -5.23
C VAL A 317 -18.32 9.92 -4.93
N ILE A 318 -19.29 9.18 -5.47
CA ILE A 318 -20.72 9.40 -5.18
C ILE A 318 -20.98 9.28 -3.67
N GLU A 319 -20.42 8.25 -3.04
CA GLU A 319 -20.50 8.04 -1.60
C GLU A 319 -19.84 9.19 -0.83
N ALA A 320 -18.62 9.59 -1.21
CA ALA A 320 -17.88 10.68 -0.57
C ALA A 320 -18.60 12.04 -0.65
N LEU A 321 -19.36 12.29 -1.72
CA LEU A 321 -20.16 13.51 -1.89
C LEU A 321 -21.39 13.55 -0.96
N GLY A 322 -21.81 12.41 -0.41
CA GLY A 322 -22.91 12.29 0.53
C GLY A 322 -24.19 12.98 0.05
N ALA A 323 -24.70 13.92 0.86
CA ALA A 323 -25.94 14.65 0.57
C ALA A 323 -25.93 15.37 -0.79
N LYS A 324 -24.76 15.79 -1.31
CA LYS A 324 -24.67 16.46 -2.62
C LYS A 324 -24.97 15.53 -3.78
N ALA A 325 -24.81 14.21 -3.61
CA ALA A 325 -25.11 13.22 -4.63
C ALA A 325 -26.56 12.69 -4.56
N ALA A 326 -27.31 13.06 -3.51
CA ALA A 326 -28.67 12.60 -3.31
C ALA A 326 -29.62 13.05 -4.44
N PRO A 327 -30.57 12.19 -4.87
CA PRO A 327 -31.55 12.54 -5.89
C PRO A 327 -32.33 13.81 -5.51
N GLY A 328 -32.43 14.78 -6.42
CA GLY A 328 -33.24 15.99 -6.23
C GLY A 328 -32.59 17.17 -5.50
N THR A 329 -31.29 17.12 -5.19
CA THR A 329 -30.56 18.27 -4.64
C THR A 329 -30.50 19.44 -5.63
N LYS A 330 -31.25 20.50 -5.35
CA LYS A 330 -31.07 21.81 -5.99
C LYS A 330 -29.95 22.56 -5.25
N ALA A 331 -29.01 23.10 -6.02
CA ALA A 331 -28.02 24.09 -5.59
C ALA A 331 -28.58 25.05 -4.53
N LYS A 332 -27.97 25.08 -3.34
CA LYS A 332 -28.40 25.98 -2.26
C LYS A 332 -28.09 27.43 -2.67
N ARG A 333 -29.09 28.14 -3.21
CA ARG A 333 -29.07 29.61 -3.34
C ARG A 333 -28.78 30.22 -1.97
N GLY A 334 -27.58 30.77 -1.80
CA GLY A 334 -27.26 31.59 -0.64
C GLY A 334 -28.18 32.82 -0.60
N LYS A 335 -28.92 32.98 0.50
CA LYS A 335 -29.44 34.28 0.94
C LYS A 335 -28.79 34.63 2.27
N LYS A 336 -27.89 35.62 2.24
CA LYS A 336 -27.70 36.55 3.35
C LYS A 336 -28.90 37.51 3.36
N GLY A 337 -29.45 37.82 4.53
CA GLY A 337 -30.43 38.90 4.69
C GLY A 337 -31.26 38.80 5.97
N ALA A 338 -30.79 39.49 7.02
CA ALA A 338 -31.46 40.25 8.09
C ALA A 338 -32.88 39.93 8.63
N ALA A 339 -33.03 40.28 9.92
CA ALA A 339 -34.23 40.44 10.78
C ALA A 339 -34.83 39.15 11.36
N ASN A 340 -35.06 38.98 12.66
CA ASN A 340 -35.03 39.84 13.86
C ASN A 340 -34.38 39.09 15.03
#